data_AF-A0AB38JF22-F1
#
_entry.id   AF-A0AB38JF22-F1
#
_cell.length_a   1.000
_cell.length_b   1.000
_cell.length_c   1.000
_cell.angle_alpha   90.00
_cell.angle_beta   90.00
_cell.angle_gamma   90.00
#
_symmetry.space_group_name_H-M   'P 1'
#
loop_
_entity.id
_entity.type
_entity.pdbx_description
1 polymer ?
#
loop_
_entity_poly.entity_id
_entity_poly.type
_entity_poly.pdbx_seq_one_letter_code
_entity_poly.pdbx_strand_id
1 'polypeptide(L)'
;MTLESEVALPESTEMPTIIRVQNASKRFVIRKDKSVKERIVNFGRGKQHRDDFWALRDIDLEIPLGSTVGLIGANGSGKSTLLKLIGGIIQPTTGTVERRGRLAALLELGAGFHPDLTGRENVFLNGAILGLSRRELEEKFDSIVEFSEIVDFIDTQVKFYSSGMYVRLAFAIAIHTDPDLLLVDEVLAVGDEPFQRKCMDRIRAFQRAGKTIVLVTHSLEQVGELCDRTVVLQHGNVIYDGETARGLEVLRNGFENSRQERVERETAEAIVEAEEAGEEPEPLPAAEIVSVELQGGTVEEGNRTLRPGDDLTVSVTLRPLSGAPVENWFVGMGVDTPLGQVVFGTNTMRLGFEHPPLTEQTTITFSLPDIRFGGGTYAVHASASTLGNGEFVRVPVGARFTVERSDKRVGLVSVAASATVDGVTRA
;
A
#
# COMPACT_ATOMS: atom_id res chain seq x y z
N MET A 1 2.64 34.69 -54.62
CA MET A 1 1.64 34.75 -53.53
C MET A 1 1.31 33.31 -53.17
N THR A 2 2.23 32.71 -52.43
CA THR A 2 2.23 31.30 -52.05
C THR A 2 1.47 31.17 -50.74
N LEU A 3 0.38 30.39 -50.77
CA LEU A 3 -0.40 30.01 -49.60
C LEU A 3 0.39 28.94 -48.84
N GLU A 4 0.96 29.31 -47.69
CA GLU A 4 1.44 28.35 -46.70
C GLU A 4 0.21 27.82 -45.95
N SER A 5 -0.12 26.54 -46.19
CA SER A 5 -1.07 25.81 -45.37
C SER A 5 -0.37 25.36 -44.10
N GLU A 6 -0.65 26.07 -43.01
CA GLU A 6 -0.26 25.72 -41.65
C GLU A 6 -0.99 24.43 -41.25
N VAL A 7 -0.28 23.30 -41.21
CA VAL A 7 -0.80 22.04 -40.71
C VAL A 7 -0.80 22.13 -39.19
N ALA A 8 -1.99 22.36 -38.62
CA ALA A 8 -2.20 22.24 -37.18
C ALA A 8 -1.81 20.83 -36.70
N LEU A 9 -0.86 20.77 -35.77
CA LEU A 9 -0.53 19.54 -35.04
C LEU A 9 -1.78 19.13 -34.23
N PRO A 10 -2.26 17.87 -34.32
CA PRO A 10 -3.43 17.45 -33.58
C PRO A 10 -3.16 17.47 -32.06
N GLU A 11 -4.14 17.98 -31.32
CA GLU A 11 -4.20 17.94 -29.86
C GLU A 11 -4.07 16.49 -29.34
N SER A 12 -3.41 16.38 -28.17
CA SER A 12 -3.12 15.17 -27.38
C SER A 12 -3.72 13.85 -27.88
N THR A 13 -2.89 12.99 -28.45
CA THR A 13 -3.22 11.59 -28.73
C THR A 13 -3.54 10.86 -27.42
N GLU A 14 -4.83 10.67 -27.12
CA GLU A 14 -5.26 9.76 -26.06
C GLU A 14 -4.66 8.37 -26.32
N MET A 15 -3.84 7.90 -25.38
CA MET A 15 -3.26 6.56 -25.47
C MET A 15 -4.37 5.51 -25.45
N PRO A 16 -4.29 4.45 -26.27
CA PRO A 16 -5.35 3.46 -26.37
C PRO A 16 -5.57 2.74 -25.05
N THR A 17 -6.83 2.59 -24.64
CA THR A 17 -7.21 1.86 -23.41
C THR A 17 -6.97 0.36 -23.56
N ILE A 18 -6.24 -0.25 -22.61
CA ILE A 18 -5.98 -1.70 -22.58
C ILE A 18 -6.93 -2.45 -21.62
N ILE A 19 -7.37 -1.81 -20.53
CA ILE A 19 -8.42 -2.33 -19.63
C ILE A 19 -9.53 -1.29 -19.52
N ARG A 20 -10.77 -1.74 -19.73
CA ARG A 20 -11.99 -0.95 -19.54
C ARG A 20 -12.96 -1.73 -18.67
N VAL A 21 -13.27 -1.19 -17.50
CA VAL A 21 -14.26 -1.70 -16.55
C VAL A 21 -15.43 -0.71 -16.56
N GLN A 22 -16.65 -1.19 -16.81
CA GLN A 22 -17.84 -0.33 -16.91
C GLN A 22 -18.96 -0.84 -16.00
N ASN A 23 -19.34 -0.03 -15.02
CA ASN A 23 -20.38 -0.31 -14.03
C ASN A 23 -20.27 -1.74 -13.44
N ALA A 24 -19.05 -2.22 -13.24
CA ALA A 24 -18.82 -3.61 -12.88
C ALA A 24 -19.05 -3.81 -11.37
N SER A 25 -20.04 -4.64 -11.03
CA SER A 25 -20.28 -5.06 -9.65
C SER A 25 -20.02 -6.54 -9.48
N LYS A 26 -19.55 -6.94 -8.30
CA LYS A 26 -19.38 -8.36 -7.96
C LYS A 26 -20.02 -8.69 -6.62
N ARG A 27 -21.03 -9.57 -6.68
CA ARG A 27 -21.71 -10.16 -5.54
C ARG A 27 -21.29 -11.61 -5.33
N PHE A 28 -20.97 -11.95 -4.09
CA PHE A 28 -20.80 -13.31 -3.59
C PHE A 28 -21.95 -13.67 -2.66
N VAL A 29 -22.40 -14.93 -2.72
CA VAL A 29 -23.44 -15.44 -1.82
C VAL A 29 -22.73 -16.22 -0.71
N ILE A 30 -22.72 -15.67 0.50
CA ILE A 30 -22.19 -16.36 1.67
C ILE A 30 -23.31 -17.26 2.21
N ARG A 31 -23.04 -18.57 2.25
CA ARG A 31 -23.96 -19.55 2.84
C ARG A 31 -23.40 -19.98 4.19
N LYS A 32 -24.21 -19.85 5.23
CA LYS A 32 -23.81 -20.17 6.62
C LYS A 32 -23.88 -21.67 6.96
N ASP A 33 -24.40 -22.51 6.07
CA ASP A 33 -24.55 -23.95 6.32
C ASP A 33 -23.17 -24.65 6.27
N LYS A 34 -22.74 -25.24 7.39
CA LYS A 34 -21.43 -25.89 7.53
C LYS A 34 -21.43 -27.34 7.03
N SER A 35 -22.60 -27.92 6.71
CA SER A 35 -22.72 -29.33 6.30
C SER A 35 -23.87 -29.62 5.32
N VAL A 36 -23.71 -30.68 4.52
CA VAL A 36 -24.76 -31.24 3.64
C VAL A 36 -25.96 -31.72 4.45
N LYS A 37 -25.77 -32.19 5.70
CA LYS A 37 -26.87 -32.57 6.60
C LYS A 37 -27.74 -31.38 6.99
N GLU A 38 -27.14 -30.24 7.36
CA GLU A 38 -27.87 -29.00 7.64
C GLU A 38 -28.66 -28.52 6.42
N ARG A 39 -28.09 -28.67 5.21
CA ARG A 39 -28.75 -28.31 3.95
C ARG A 39 -30.04 -29.08 3.67
N ILE A 40 -30.11 -30.35 4.10
CA ILE A 40 -31.30 -31.19 3.97
C ILE A 40 -32.34 -30.82 5.05
N VAL A 41 -31.90 -30.56 6.28
CA VAL A 41 -32.79 -30.19 7.39
C VAL A 41 -33.40 -28.79 7.20
N ASN A 42 -32.67 -27.87 6.58
CA ASN A 42 -33.13 -26.51 6.30
C ASN A 42 -33.80 -26.35 4.92
N PHE A 43 -34.12 -27.46 4.24
CA PHE A 43 -34.73 -27.46 2.90
C PHE A 43 -36.16 -26.88 2.97
N GLY A 44 -36.27 -25.57 2.75
CA GLY A 44 -37.52 -24.79 2.84
C GLY A 44 -37.37 -23.43 3.53
N ARG A 45 -36.32 -23.22 4.34
CA ARG A 45 -36.03 -21.94 5.04
C ARG A 45 -34.93 -21.10 4.38
N GLY A 46 -34.61 -21.40 3.11
CA GLY A 46 -33.39 -20.95 2.40
C GLY A 46 -33.15 -19.44 2.20
N LYS A 47 -34.05 -18.56 2.67
CA LYS A 47 -33.81 -17.10 2.69
C LYS A 47 -33.11 -16.60 3.97
N GLN A 48 -33.20 -17.32 5.09
CA GLN A 48 -32.58 -16.89 6.36
C GLN A 48 -31.08 -17.22 6.48
N HIS A 49 -30.51 -17.99 5.54
CA HIS A 49 -29.10 -18.46 5.59
C HIS A 49 -28.26 -18.05 4.37
N ARG A 50 -28.68 -16.99 3.67
CA ARG A 50 -27.94 -16.41 2.54
C ARG A 50 -27.70 -14.94 2.81
N ASP A 51 -26.45 -14.59 3.06
CA ASP A 51 -26.03 -13.20 3.12
C ASP A 51 -25.34 -12.85 1.80
N ASP A 52 -25.86 -11.83 1.13
CA ASP A 52 -25.27 -11.28 -0.08
C ASP A 52 -24.12 -10.35 0.32
N PHE A 53 -22.90 -10.72 -0.06
CA PHE A 53 -21.70 -9.89 0.13
C PHE A 53 -21.31 -9.25 -1.19
N TRP A 54 -21.32 -7.93 -1.23
CA TRP A 54 -20.88 -7.17 -2.40
C TRP A 54 -19.41 -6.79 -2.23
N ALA A 55 -18.55 -7.48 -2.98
CA ALA A 55 -17.12 -7.24 -2.95
C ALA A 55 -16.72 -6.03 -3.80
N LEU A 56 -17.50 -5.73 -4.84
CA LEU A 56 -17.35 -4.57 -5.70
C LEU A 56 -18.74 -4.04 -6.09
N ARG A 57 -18.87 -2.73 -6.20
CA ARG A 57 -20.08 -2.05 -6.64
C ARG A 57 -19.73 -0.96 -7.65
N ASP A 58 -20.41 -1.03 -8.79
CA ASP A 58 -20.48 -0.02 -9.84
C ASP A 58 -19.11 0.60 -10.16
N ILE A 59 -18.12 -0.27 -10.37
CA ILE A 59 -16.76 0.14 -10.68
C ILE A 59 -16.69 0.61 -12.13
N ASP A 60 -16.24 1.84 -12.32
CA ASP A 60 -15.78 2.38 -13.59
C ASP A 60 -14.27 2.63 -13.50
N LEU A 61 -13.50 2.05 -14.44
CA LEU A 61 -12.05 2.18 -14.46
C LEU A 61 -11.52 2.02 -15.88
N GLU A 62 -10.66 2.95 -16.30
CA GLU A 62 -9.92 2.85 -17.56
C GLU A 62 -8.41 2.95 -17.34
N ILE A 63 -7.69 1.97 -17.88
CA ILE A 63 -6.23 1.91 -17.83
C ILE A 63 -5.68 2.02 -19.25
N PRO A 64 -4.92 3.10 -19.56
CA PRO A 64 -4.24 3.25 -20.85
C PRO A 64 -3.11 2.24 -21.03
N LEU A 65 -2.82 1.88 -22.27
CA LEU A 65 -1.62 1.12 -22.64
C LEU A 65 -0.36 1.79 -22.09
N GLY A 66 0.59 1.00 -21.58
CA GLY A 66 1.91 1.49 -21.16
C GLY A 66 1.90 2.28 -19.84
N SER A 67 0.78 2.28 -19.13
CA SER A 67 0.69 2.85 -17.79
C SER A 67 1.07 1.83 -16.71
N THR A 68 1.69 2.32 -15.63
CA THR A 68 1.87 1.57 -14.39
C THR A 68 0.91 2.14 -13.35
N VAL A 69 -0.08 1.34 -12.96
CA VAL A 69 -1.16 1.76 -12.04
C VAL A 69 -1.07 0.97 -10.73
N GLY A 70 -0.97 1.68 -9.62
CA GLY A 70 -1.06 1.09 -8.28
C GLY A 70 -2.51 0.97 -7.83
N LEU A 71 -2.99 -0.25 -7.60
CA LEU A 71 -4.31 -0.51 -7.03
C LEU A 71 -4.18 -0.75 -5.53
N ILE A 72 -4.55 0.25 -4.73
CA ILE A 72 -4.30 0.31 -3.29
C ILE A 72 -5.61 0.38 -2.49
N GLY A 73 -5.55 0.07 -1.19
CA GLY A 73 -6.75 -0.03 -0.35
C GLY A 73 -6.56 -0.92 0.87
N ALA A 74 -7.45 -0.81 1.85
CA ALA A 74 -7.47 -1.66 3.04
C ALA A 74 -7.68 -3.16 2.72
N ASN A 75 -7.46 -4.03 3.71
CA ASN A 75 -7.88 -5.42 3.62
C ASN A 75 -9.40 -5.50 3.45
N GLY A 76 -9.86 -6.35 2.54
CA GLY A 76 -11.28 -6.46 2.22
C GLY A 76 -11.86 -5.32 1.37
N SER A 77 -11.04 -4.38 0.86
CA SER A 77 -11.55 -3.27 0.04
C SER A 77 -12.00 -3.66 -1.38
N GLY A 78 -11.69 -4.88 -1.83
CA GLY A 78 -12.08 -5.39 -3.15
C GLY A 78 -10.94 -5.57 -4.15
N LYS A 79 -9.69 -5.20 -3.82
CA LYS A 79 -8.51 -5.27 -4.72
C LYS A 79 -8.37 -6.61 -5.46
N SER A 80 -8.28 -7.71 -4.72
CA SER A 80 -8.13 -9.05 -5.31
C SER A 80 -9.35 -9.47 -6.12
N THR A 81 -10.55 -8.97 -5.79
CA THR A 81 -11.76 -9.21 -6.58
C THR A 81 -11.68 -8.46 -7.91
N LEU A 82 -11.24 -7.20 -7.90
CA LEU A 82 -11.10 -6.39 -9.12
C LEU A 82 -10.01 -6.96 -10.03
N LEU A 83 -8.87 -7.36 -9.46
CA LEU A 83 -7.83 -8.07 -10.19
C LEU A 83 -8.34 -9.37 -10.82
N LYS A 84 -9.14 -10.17 -10.10
CA LYS A 84 -9.73 -11.41 -10.65
C LYS A 84 -10.73 -11.13 -11.76
N LEU A 85 -11.45 -10.01 -11.71
CA LEU A 85 -12.32 -9.57 -12.81
C LEU A 85 -11.49 -9.16 -14.03
N ILE A 86 -10.49 -8.30 -13.86
CA ILE A 86 -9.57 -7.88 -14.94
C ILE A 86 -8.84 -9.08 -15.53
N GLY A 87 -8.41 -10.02 -14.68
CA GLY A 87 -7.76 -11.25 -15.09
C GLY A 87 -8.66 -12.25 -15.80
N GLY A 88 -9.99 -12.05 -15.76
CA GLY A 88 -10.97 -12.96 -16.33
C GLY A 88 -11.16 -14.27 -15.55
N ILE A 89 -10.64 -14.35 -14.32
CA ILE A 89 -10.77 -15.53 -13.44
C ILE A 89 -12.22 -15.66 -12.96
N ILE A 90 -12.87 -14.53 -12.68
CA ILE A 90 -14.27 -14.47 -12.32
C ILE A 90 -14.98 -13.47 -13.24
N GLN A 91 -16.27 -13.70 -13.48
CA GLN A 91 -17.12 -12.78 -14.23
C GLN A 91 -17.82 -11.79 -13.30
N PRO A 92 -18.08 -10.54 -13.73
CA PRO A 92 -18.87 -9.60 -12.96
C PRO A 92 -20.32 -10.11 -12.80
N THR A 93 -21.00 -9.67 -11.74
CA THR A 93 -22.43 -9.92 -11.53
C THR A 93 -23.28 -9.00 -12.41
N THR A 94 -22.86 -7.75 -12.55
CA THR A 94 -23.43 -6.74 -13.46
C THR A 94 -22.29 -5.91 -14.05
N GLY A 95 -22.52 -5.24 -15.17
CA GLY A 95 -21.50 -4.48 -15.88
C GLY A 95 -20.57 -5.36 -16.72
N THR A 96 -19.51 -4.76 -17.25
CA THR A 96 -18.58 -5.41 -18.19
C THR A 96 -17.13 -5.12 -17.84
N VAL A 97 -16.25 -6.06 -18.24
CA VAL A 97 -14.80 -5.92 -18.14
C VAL A 97 -14.20 -6.35 -19.48
N GLU A 98 -13.57 -5.39 -20.15
CA GLU A 98 -12.90 -5.59 -21.43
C GLU A 98 -11.40 -5.43 -21.26
N ARG A 99 -10.62 -6.30 -21.93
CA ARG A 99 -9.17 -6.19 -21.98
C ARG A 99 -8.64 -6.48 -23.37
N ARG A 100 -7.47 -5.92 -23.70
CA ARG A 100 -6.75 -6.14 -24.95
C ARG A 100 -5.35 -6.70 -24.69
N GLY A 101 -4.82 -7.47 -25.64
CA GLY A 101 -3.46 -8.01 -25.57
C GLY A 101 -3.31 -9.27 -24.71
N ARG A 102 -2.06 -9.74 -24.64
CA ARG A 102 -1.63 -10.89 -23.84
C ARG A 102 -1.52 -10.49 -22.37
N LEU A 103 -2.21 -11.21 -21.51
CA LEU A 103 -2.22 -11.01 -20.07
C LEU A 103 -1.29 -12.01 -19.39
N ALA A 104 -0.42 -11.52 -18.50
CA ALA A 104 0.20 -12.34 -17.46
C ALA A 104 -0.34 -11.88 -16.11
N ALA A 105 -0.95 -12.78 -15.35
CA ALA A 105 -1.48 -12.50 -14.02
C ALA A 105 -0.73 -13.30 -12.95
N LEU A 106 0.00 -12.61 -12.09
CA LEU A 106 0.75 -13.20 -10.97
C LEU A 106 -0.12 -13.35 -9.71
N LEU A 107 -1.43 -13.50 -9.88
CA LEU A 107 -2.44 -13.59 -8.82
C LEU A 107 -2.47 -14.96 -8.14
N GLU A 108 -2.27 -16.00 -8.94
CA GLU A 108 -2.31 -17.39 -8.52
C GLU A 108 -1.12 -18.10 -9.18
N LEU A 109 0.10 -17.70 -8.78
CA LEU A 109 1.33 -18.27 -9.33
C LEU A 109 1.31 -19.80 -9.21
N GLY A 110 1.55 -20.47 -10.34
CA GLY A 110 1.54 -21.92 -10.45
C GLY A 110 0.14 -22.53 -10.60
N ALA A 111 -0.93 -21.73 -10.64
CA ALA A 111 -2.23 -22.20 -11.09
C ALA A 111 -2.09 -22.84 -12.49
N GLY A 112 -2.51 -24.09 -12.60
CA GLY A 112 -2.32 -24.90 -13.81
C GLY A 112 -1.07 -25.79 -13.81
N PHE A 113 -0.24 -25.74 -12.76
CA PHE A 113 0.78 -26.78 -12.57
C PHE A 113 0.13 -28.11 -12.20
N HIS A 114 0.64 -29.18 -12.79
CA HIS A 114 0.27 -30.54 -12.47
C HIS A 114 1.32 -31.15 -11.54
N PRO A 115 0.93 -31.61 -10.32
CA PRO A 115 1.86 -32.04 -9.28
C PRO A 115 2.69 -33.27 -9.68
N ASP A 116 2.14 -34.16 -10.51
CA ASP A 116 2.82 -35.37 -10.99
C ASP A 116 3.69 -35.14 -12.24
N LEU A 117 3.64 -33.95 -12.85
CA LEU A 117 4.50 -33.60 -13.98
C LEU A 117 5.81 -32.99 -13.47
N THR A 118 6.88 -33.16 -14.24
CA THR A 118 8.18 -32.50 -14.01
C THR A 118 8.08 -30.99 -14.14
N GLY A 119 9.05 -30.25 -13.61
CA GLY A 119 9.16 -28.81 -13.84
C GLY A 119 9.18 -28.47 -15.34
N ARG A 120 9.93 -29.25 -16.13
CA ARG A 120 9.99 -29.13 -17.60
C ARG A 120 8.60 -29.22 -18.23
N GLU A 121 7.86 -30.29 -17.94
CA GLU A 121 6.51 -30.48 -18.47
C GLU A 121 5.56 -29.37 -18.02
N ASN A 122 5.71 -28.89 -16.78
CA ASN A 122 4.95 -27.77 -16.26
C ASN A 122 5.28 -26.43 -16.95
N VAL A 123 6.52 -26.21 -17.39
CA VAL A 123 6.88 -25.05 -18.24
C VAL A 123 6.06 -25.06 -19.53
N PHE A 124 6.00 -26.21 -20.20
CA PHE A 124 5.23 -26.34 -21.44
C PHE A 124 3.73 -26.21 -21.22
N LEU A 125 3.19 -26.87 -20.18
CA LEU A 125 1.77 -26.83 -19.85
C LEU A 125 1.31 -25.41 -19.47
N ASN A 126 2.01 -24.78 -18.53
CA ASN A 126 1.63 -23.46 -18.03
C ASN A 126 1.89 -22.37 -19.07
N GLY A 127 2.99 -22.47 -19.81
CA GLY A 127 3.27 -21.57 -20.93
C GLY A 127 2.17 -21.60 -22.00
N ALA A 128 1.65 -22.79 -22.32
CA ALA A 128 0.52 -22.92 -23.26
C ALA A 128 -0.77 -22.31 -22.69
N ILE A 129 -1.05 -22.49 -21.39
CA ILE A 129 -2.20 -21.84 -20.70
C ILE A 129 -2.08 -20.31 -20.79
N LEU A 130 -0.87 -19.77 -20.70
CA LEU A 130 -0.58 -18.34 -20.80
C LEU A 130 -0.48 -17.84 -22.26
N GLY A 131 -0.77 -18.69 -23.24
CA GLY A 131 -0.89 -18.30 -24.65
C GLY A 131 0.41 -18.30 -25.44
N LEU A 132 1.44 -19.03 -24.97
CA LEU A 132 2.63 -19.31 -25.76
C LEU A 132 2.43 -20.53 -26.66
N SER A 133 2.87 -20.40 -27.92
CA SER A 133 3.01 -21.53 -28.81
C SER A 133 4.15 -22.45 -28.37
N ARG A 134 4.10 -23.71 -28.79
CA ARG A 134 5.17 -24.67 -28.51
C ARG A 134 6.55 -24.19 -28.98
N ARG A 135 6.62 -23.56 -30.16
CA ARG A 135 7.87 -22.99 -30.70
C ARG A 135 8.42 -21.87 -29.81
N GLU A 136 7.57 -20.94 -29.38
CA GLU A 136 7.99 -19.87 -28.46
C GLU A 136 8.49 -20.46 -27.13
N LEU A 137 7.88 -21.54 -26.64
CA LEU A 137 8.31 -22.22 -25.42
C LEU A 137 9.67 -22.89 -25.58
N GLU A 138 9.90 -23.59 -26.69
CA GLU A 138 11.20 -24.21 -27.00
C GLU A 138 12.31 -23.15 -27.09
N GLU A 139 12.03 -21.99 -27.70
CA GLU A 139 12.98 -20.87 -27.80
C GLU A 139 13.29 -20.20 -26.45
N LYS A 140 12.31 -20.17 -25.53
CA LYS A 140 12.43 -19.50 -24.23
C LYS A 140 12.81 -20.44 -23.09
N PHE A 141 12.80 -21.75 -23.31
CA PHE A 141 12.93 -22.74 -22.24
C PHE A 141 14.17 -22.52 -21.38
N ASP A 142 15.36 -22.41 -21.98
CA ASP A 142 16.60 -22.25 -21.25
C ASP A 142 16.63 -20.96 -20.41
N SER A 143 16.12 -19.85 -20.97
CA SER A 143 16.00 -18.58 -20.25
C SER A 143 15.03 -18.64 -19.07
N ILE A 144 13.94 -19.40 -19.19
CA ILE A 144 12.98 -19.63 -18.09
C ILE A 144 13.67 -20.41 -16.96
N VAL A 145 14.37 -21.50 -17.31
CA VAL A 145 15.04 -22.35 -16.32
C VAL A 145 16.17 -21.58 -15.62
N GLU A 146 17.01 -20.87 -16.37
CA GLU A 146 18.07 -20.02 -15.83
C GLU A 146 17.51 -18.91 -14.93
N PHE A 147 16.41 -18.25 -15.34
CA PHE A 147 15.79 -17.23 -14.51
C PHE A 147 15.26 -17.81 -13.20
N SER A 148 14.65 -18.98 -13.24
CA SER A 148 14.05 -19.65 -12.07
C SER A 148 15.07 -20.20 -11.07
N GLU A 149 16.34 -20.36 -11.46
CA GLU A 149 17.42 -20.88 -10.61
C GLU A 149 17.15 -22.30 -10.06
N ILE A 150 16.38 -23.12 -10.80
CA ILE A 150 16.06 -24.51 -10.43
C ILE A 150 16.57 -25.54 -11.45
N VAL A 151 17.65 -25.22 -12.17
CA VAL A 151 18.22 -26.05 -13.25
C VAL A 151 18.35 -27.52 -12.82
N ASP A 152 18.92 -27.78 -11.65
CA ASP A 152 19.17 -29.14 -11.13
C ASP A 152 17.89 -29.93 -10.82
N PHE A 153 16.75 -29.24 -10.67
CA PHE A 153 15.46 -29.82 -10.29
C PHE A 153 14.42 -29.78 -11.40
N ILE A 154 14.75 -29.26 -12.59
CA ILE A 154 13.78 -29.05 -13.67
C ILE A 154 13.10 -30.35 -14.12
N ASP A 155 13.82 -31.47 -14.06
CA ASP A 155 13.32 -32.81 -14.41
C ASP A 155 12.75 -33.59 -13.20
N THR A 156 12.57 -32.92 -12.05
CA THR A 156 11.89 -33.47 -10.87
C THR A 156 10.40 -33.09 -10.87
N GLN A 157 9.53 -33.99 -10.42
CA GLN A 157 8.09 -33.74 -10.29
C GLN A 157 7.81 -32.56 -9.33
N VAL A 158 6.91 -31.66 -9.73
CA VAL A 158 6.66 -30.40 -9.01
C VAL A 158 6.13 -30.62 -7.59
N LYS A 159 5.47 -31.74 -7.29
CA LYS A 159 5.06 -32.08 -5.91
C LYS A 159 6.22 -32.22 -4.92
N PHE A 160 7.45 -32.41 -5.40
CA PHE A 160 8.66 -32.46 -4.57
C PHE A 160 9.38 -31.12 -4.48
N TYR A 161 8.87 -30.06 -5.11
CA TYR A 161 9.45 -28.74 -5.03
C TYR A 161 9.20 -28.14 -3.65
N SER A 162 10.16 -27.36 -3.16
CA SER A 162 9.87 -26.41 -2.09
C SER A 162 8.89 -25.33 -2.59
N SER A 163 8.21 -24.65 -1.68
CA SER A 163 7.35 -23.51 -2.01
C SER A 163 8.11 -22.42 -2.79
N GLY A 164 9.39 -22.19 -2.46
CA GLY A 164 10.26 -21.25 -3.18
C GLY A 164 10.50 -21.67 -4.63
N MET A 165 10.90 -22.93 -4.86
CA MET A 165 11.13 -23.45 -6.22
C MET A 165 9.87 -23.38 -7.08
N TYR A 166 8.72 -23.72 -6.48
CA TYR A 166 7.41 -23.65 -7.13
C TYR A 166 7.09 -22.24 -7.63
N VAL A 167 7.22 -21.24 -6.74
CA VAL A 167 6.94 -19.83 -7.06
C VAL A 167 7.96 -19.27 -8.05
N ARG A 168 9.25 -19.59 -7.91
CA ARG A 168 10.30 -19.15 -8.84
C ARG A 168 10.02 -19.62 -10.26
N LEU A 169 9.66 -20.89 -10.45
CA LEU A 169 9.34 -21.42 -11.77
C LEU A 169 8.08 -20.76 -12.35
N ALA A 170 7.01 -20.65 -11.54
CA ALA A 170 5.77 -20.00 -11.97
C ALA A 170 5.99 -18.55 -12.42
N PHE A 171 6.75 -17.78 -11.64
CA PHE A 171 7.10 -16.41 -11.98
C PHE A 171 7.94 -16.36 -13.26
N ALA A 172 8.96 -17.22 -13.37
CA ALA A 172 9.84 -17.28 -14.53
C ALA A 172 9.05 -17.56 -15.82
N ILE A 173 8.09 -18.48 -15.81
CA ILE A 173 7.24 -18.74 -16.98
C ILE A 173 6.44 -17.48 -17.32
N ALA A 174 5.74 -16.89 -16.34
CA ALA A 174 4.87 -15.74 -16.57
C ALA A 174 5.60 -14.53 -17.17
N ILE A 175 6.79 -14.16 -16.67
CA ILE A 175 7.56 -13.01 -17.19
C ILE A 175 8.27 -13.27 -18.53
N HIS A 176 8.36 -14.53 -18.99
CA HIS A 176 8.89 -14.85 -20.31
C HIS A 176 7.82 -14.88 -21.39
N THR A 177 6.54 -14.75 -21.03
CA THR A 177 5.42 -14.67 -21.99
C THR A 177 5.41 -13.37 -22.81
N ASP A 178 6.22 -12.37 -22.43
CA ASP A 178 6.20 -11.03 -23.01
C ASP A 178 4.79 -10.41 -23.05
N PRO A 179 4.16 -10.21 -21.88
CA PRO A 179 2.77 -9.75 -21.80
C PRO A 179 2.62 -8.28 -22.22
N ASP A 180 1.45 -7.91 -22.72
CA ASP A 180 1.03 -6.52 -22.92
C ASP A 180 0.49 -5.90 -21.62
N LEU A 181 -0.10 -6.75 -20.78
CA LEU A 181 -0.65 -6.44 -19.47
C LEU A 181 -0.09 -7.40 -18.41
N LEU A 182 0.59 -6.85 -17.41
CA LEU A 182 1.06 -7.59 -16.25
C LEU A 182 0.22 -7.20 -15.02
N LEU A 183 -0.51 -8.16 -14.46
CA LEU A 183 -1.17 -8.01 -13.16
C LEU A 183 -0.26 -8.61 -12.10
N VAL A 184 0.11 -7.79 -11.13
CA VAL A 184 1.02 -8.17 -10.05
C VAL A 184 0.26 -8.10 -8.74
N ASP A 185 0.17 -9.23 -8.05
CA ASP A 185 -0.35 -9.30 -6.68
C ASP A 185 0.81 -9.40 -5.70
N GLU A 186 0.53 -9.21 -4.41
CA GLU A 186 1.47 -9.16 -3.26
C GLU A 186 2.47 -10.34 -3.16
N VAL A 187 2.31 -11.34 -4.02
CA VAL A 187 3.18 -12.51 -4.22
C VAL A 187 4.62 -12.15 -4.65
N LEU A 188 4.90 -10.91 -5.04
CA LEU A 188 6.31 -10.47 -5.25
C LEU A 188 7.20 -10.61 -4.01
N ALA A 189 6.60 -10.67 -2.80
CA ALA A 189 7.33 -10.88 -1.56
C ALA A 189 7.73 -12.36 -1.32
N VAL A 190 7.39 -13.28 -2.24
CA VAL A 190 7.70 -14.71 -2.09
C VAL A 190 9.01 -15.05 -2.82
N GLY A 191 10.00 -15.50 -2.06
CA GLY A 191 11.36 -15.76 -2.53
C GLY A 191 12.40 -15.19 -1.56
N ASP A 192 13.68 -15.40 -1.83
CA ASP A 192 14.78 -14.72 -1.15
C ASP A 192 15.04 -13.33 -1.77
N GLU A 193 15.74 -12.47 -1.03
CA GLU A 193 16.05 -11.10 -1.45
C GLU A 193 16.72 -11.01 -2.84
N PRO A 194 17.68 -11.89 -3.21
CA PRO A 194 18.26 -11.87 -4.55
C PRO A 194 17.23 -12.11 -5.67
N PHE A 195 16.35 -13.10 -5.51
CA PHE A 195 15.33 -13.40 -6.52
C PHE A 195 14.27 -12.29 -6.59
N GLN A 196 13.89 -11.70 -5.45
CA GLN A 196 12.99 -10.55 -5.43
C GLN A 196 13.57 -9.37 -6.22
N ARG A 197 14.86 -9.04 -6.04
CA ARG A 197 15.53 -7.98 -6.82
C ARG A 197 15.49 -8.28 -8.32
N LYS A 198 15.76 -9.54 -8.72
CA LYS A 198 15.67 -9.99 -10.12
C LYS A 198 14.26 -9.82 -10.70
N CYS A 199 13.23 -10.12 -9.92
CA CYS A 199 11.84 -9.90 -10.29
C CYS A 199 11.53 -8.41 -10.50
N MET A 200 11.99 -7.56 -9.57
CA MET A 200 11.81 -6.10 -9.67
C MET A 200 12.52 -5.50 -10.87
N ASP A 201 13.74 -5.95 -11.18
CA ASP A 201 14.48 -5.48 -12.35
C ASP A 201 13.76 -5.85 -13.65
N ARG A 202 13.11 -7.02 -13.70
CA ARG A 202 12.28 -7.43 -14.84
C ARG A 202 11.02 -6.57 -14.97
N ILE A 203 10.35 -6.26 -13.87
CA ILE A 203 9.17 -5.36 -13.86
C ILE A 203 9.57 -3.97 -14.37
N ARG A 204 10.68 -3.41 -13.89
CA ARG A 204 11.23 -2.13 -14.37
C ARG A 204 11.62 -2.18 -15.85
N ALA A 205 12.08 -3.33 -16.34
CA ALA A 205 12.37 -3.51 -17.76
C ALA A 205 11.07 -3.49 -18.61
N PHE A 206 9.99 -4.10 -18.13
CA PHE A 206 8.68 -4.03 -18.78
C PHE A 206 8.09 -2.62 -18.80
N GLN A 207 8.21 -1.89 -17.68
CA GLN A 207 7.81 -0.49 -17.62
C GLN A 207 8.55 0.36 -18.65
N ARG A 208 9.89 0.22 -18.73
CA ARG A 208 10.71 0.90 -19.74
C ARG A 208 10.37 0.50 -21.18
N ALA A 209 9.89 -0.72 -21.39
CA ALA A 209 9.42 -1.21 -22.69
C ALA A 209 7.98 -0.78 -23.02
N GLY A 210 7.33 0.04 -22.18
CA GLY A 210 5.97 0.54 -22.41
C GLY A 210 4.89 -0.53 -22.25
N LYS A 211 5.16 -1.60 -21.49
CA LYS A 211 4.12 -2.57 -21.11
C LYS A 211 3.22 -1.99 -20.03
N THR A 212 1.98 -2.46 -19.97
CA THR A 212 1.02 -2.02 -18.94
C THR A 212 1.17 -2.87 -17.70
N ILE A 213 1.21 -2.25 -16.52
CA ILE A 213 1.39 -2.94 -15.24
C ILE A 213 0.31 -2.47 -14.27
N VAL A 214 -0.41 -3.41 -13.66
CA VAL A 214 -1.30 -3.14 -12.53
C VAL A 214 -0.71 -3.79 -11.30
N LEU A 215 -0.28 -2.97 -10.35
CA LEU A 215 0.41 -3.41 -9.15
C LEU A 215 -0.55 -3.36 -7.95
N VAL A 216 -0.73 -4.48 -7.28
CA VAL A 216 -1.35 -4.57 -5.96
C VAL A 216 -0.29 -4.97 -4.96
N THR A 217 0.01 -4.06 -4.04
CA THR A 217 0.97 -4.27 -2.98
C THR A 217 0.52 -3.51 -1.73
N HIS A 218 0.90 -4.04 -0.57
CA HIS A 218 0.77 -3.34 0.70
C HIS A 218 1.95 -2.40 0.98
N SER A 219 3.02 -2.46 0.16
CA SER A 219 4.15 -1.54 0.25
C SER A 219 3.84 -0.23 -0.47
N LEU A 220 3.52 0.81 0.32
CA LEU A 220 3.32 2.17 -0.20
C LEU A 220 4.59 2.76 -0.83
N GLU A 221 5.77 2.28 -0.41
CA GLU A 221 7.06 2.65 -1.00
C GLU A 221 7.17 2.16 -2.44
N GLN A 222 6.88 0.87 -2.68
CA GLN A 222 6.88 0.31 -4.04
C GLN A 222 5.87 1.01 -4.95
N VAL A 223 4.70 1.38 -4.42
CA VAL A 223 3.71 2.16 -5.17
C VAL A 223 4.27 3.53 -5.52
N GLY A 224 4.86 4.25 -4.56
CA GLY A 224 5.46 5.56 -4.78
C GLY A 224 6.66 5.54 -5.74
N GLU A 225 7.41 4.44 -5.80
CA GLU A 225 8.57 4.29 -6.69
C GLU A 225 8.18 3.89 -8.13
N LEU A 226 7.17 3.03 -8.28
CA LEU A 226 6.86 2.39 -9.57
C LEU A 226 5.66 3.00 -10.30
N CYS A 227 4.72 3.60 -9.57
CA CYS A 227 3.45 4.03 -10.11
C CYS A 227 3.37 5.56 -10.17
N ASP A 228 2.96 6.10 -11.32
CA ASP A 228 2.62 7.53 -11.47
C ASP A 228 1.13 7.80 -11.22
N ARG A 229 0.30 6.76 -11.33
CA ARG A 229 -1.15 6.78 -11.08
C ARG A 229 -1.53 5.70 -10.07
N THR A 230 -2.47 6.02 -9.19
CA THR A 230 -3.06 5.08 -8.25
C THR A 230 -4.58 5.11 -8.25
N VAL A 231 -5.17 3.96 -8.00
CA VAL A 231 -6.59 3.76 -7.78
C VAL A 231 -6.76 3.28 -6.34
N VAL A 232 -7.50 4.04 -5.55
CA VAL A 232 -7.79 3.69 -4.14
C VAL A 232 -9.17 3.06 -4.06
N LEU A 233 -9.21 1.82 -3.59
CA LEU A 233 -10.44 1.08 -3.30
C LEU A 233 -10.76 1.13 -1.81
N GLN A 234 -12.02 1.40 -1.49
CA GLN A 234 -12.58 1.28 -0.14
C GLN A 234 -13.98 0.65 -0.21
N HIS A 235 -14.19 -0.40 0.59
CA HIS A 235 -15.46 -1.15 0.68
C HIS A 235 -16.11 -1.49 -0.67
N GLY A 236 -15.30 -1.86 -1.65
CA GLY A 236 -15.78 -2.26 -2.98
C GLY A 236 -16.10 -1.11 -3.93
N ASN A 237 -15.70 0.13 -3.62
CA ASN A 237 -15.87 1.30 -4.50
C ASN A 237 -14.51 1.97 -4.75
N VAL A 238 -14.35 2.61 -5.91
CA VAL A 238 -13.22 3.51 -6.16
C VAL A 238 -13.50 4.84 -5.46
N ILE A 239 -12.62 5.21 -4.53
CA ILE A 239 -12.73 6.50 -3.81
C ILE A 239 -11.76 7.56 -4.37
N TYR A 240 -10.76 7.13 -5.12
CA TYR A 240 -9.79 8.01 -5.77
C TYR A 240 -9.15 7.31 -6.96
N ASP A 241 -8.91 8.05 -8.03
CA ASP A 241 -8.17 7.63 -9.21
C ASP A 241 -7.41 8.84 -9.75
N GLY A 242 -6.08 8.80 -9.72
CA GLY A 242 -5.24 9.92 -10.12
C GLY A 242 -3.79 9.78 -9.70
N GLU A 243 -3.10 10.91 -9.51
CA GLU A 243 -1.68 10.95 -9.13
C GLU A 243 -1.40 10.13 -7.85
N THR A 244 -0.31 9.35 -7.88
CA THR A 244 0.12 8.48 -6.78
C THR A 244 0.29 9.20 -5.45
N ALA A 245 0.95 10.36 -5.43
CA ALA A 245 1.21 11.09 -4.19
C ALA A 245 -0.09 11.40 -3.43
N ARG A 246 -1.11 11.86 -4.15
CA ARG A 246 -2.43 12.16 -3.57
C ARG A 246 -3.23 10.89 -3.24
N GLY A 247 -3.12 9.82 -4.04
CA GLY A 247 -3.77 8.55 -3.71
C GLY A 247 -3.23 7.90 -2.44
N LEU A 248 -1.91 8.00 -2.21
CA LEU A 248 -1.28 7.56 -0.96
C LEU A 248 -1.77 8.36 0.25
N GLU A 249 -1.97 9.67 0.09
CA GLU A 249 -2.57 10.53 1.13
C GLU A 249 -4.03 10.13 1.42
N VAL A 250 -4.85 9.93 0.39
CA VAL A 250 -6.26 9.49 0.53
C VAL A 250 -6.35 8.18 1.31
N LEU A 251 -5.52 7.19 0.95
CA LEU A 251 -5.50 5.90 1.64
C LEU A 251 -5.15 6.04 3.13
N ARG A 252 -4.17 6.89 3.46
CA ARG A 252 -3.73 7.13 4.83
C ARG A 252 -4.80 7.80 5.67
N ASN A 253 -5.39 8.87 5.16
CA ASN A 253 -6.49 9.56 5.84
C ASN A 253 -7.67 8.59 6.06
N GLY A 254 -7.94 7.70 5.10
CA GLY A 254 -8.94 6.63 5.26
C GLY A 254 -8.64 5.66 6.41
N PHE A 255 -7.38 5.24 6.57
CA PHE A 255 -6.98 4.39 7.70
C PHE A 255 -7.08 5.10 9.04
N GLU A 256 -6.76 6.40 9.08
CA GLU A 256 -6.83 7.20 10.30
C GLU A 256 -8.28 7.43 10.74
N ASN A 257 -9.16 7.78 9.81
CA ASN A 257 -10.60 7.89 10.08
C ASN A 257 -11.18 6.57 10.57
N SER A 258 -10.86 5.45 9.91
CA SER A 258 -11.34 4.12 10.32
C SER A 258 -10.85 3.72 11.72
N ARG A 259 -9.63 4.17 12.09
CA ARG A 259 -9.09 3.97 13.43
C ARG A 259 -9.84 4.83 14.46
N GLN A 260 -10.12 6.09 14.13
CA GLN A 260 -10.86 7.01 15.00
C GLN A 260 -12.28 6.52 15.26
N GLU A 261 -13.02 6.10 14.23
CA GLU A 261 -14.37 5.54 14.35
C GLU A 261 -14.39 4.28 15.24
N ARG A 262 -13.35 3.46 15.15
CA ARG A 262 -13.21 2.28 16.01
C ARG A 262 -13.02 2.67 17.48
N VAL A 263 -12.23 3.70 17.75
CA VAL A 263 -12.06 4.25 19.10
C VAL A 263 -13.40 4.76 19.61
N GLU A 264 -14.10 5.61 18.85
CA GLU A 264 -15.41 6.14 19.24
C GLU A 264 -16.44 5.04 19.57
N ARG A 265 -16.40 3.93 18.83
CA ARG A 265 -17.25 2.78 19.08
C ARG A 265 -16.86 2.00 20.33
N GLU A 266 -15.56 1.71 20.52
CA GLU A 266 -15.05 1.03 21.70
C GLU A 266 -15.32 1.87 22.97
N THR A 267 -15.17 3.21 22.87
CA THR A 267 -15.58 4.18 23.89
C THR A 267 -17.07 4.04 24.22
N ALA A 268 -17.95 4.07 23.21
CA ALA A 268 -19.39 3.98 23.43
C ALA A 268 -19.80 2.64 24.06
N GLU A 269 -19.16 1.54 23.67
CA GLU A 269 -19.37 0.21 24.25
C GLU A 269 -18.90 0.16 25.72
N ALA A 270 -17.73 0.73 26.05
CA ALA A 270 -17.22 0.81 27.41
C ALA A 270 -18.09 1.68 28.35
N ILE A 271 -18.65 2.79 27.86
CA ILE A 271 -19.58 3.63 28.63
C ILE A 271 -20.81 2.82 29.05
N VAL A 272 -21.37 2.04 28.13
CA VAL A 272 -22.54 1.18 28.41
C VAL A 272 -22.20 0.10 29.44
N GLU A 273 -21.03 -0.55 29.33
CA GLU A 273 -20.60 -1.56 30.30
C GLU A 273 -20.40 -0.97 31.71
N ALA A 274 -19.81 0.23 31.82
CA ALA A 274 -19.62 0.92 33.09
C ALA A 274 -20.96 1.30 33.74
N GLU A 275 -21.91 1.82 32.95
CA GLU A 275 -23.27 2.14 33.44
C GLU A 275 -24.00 0.88 33.94
N GLU A 276 -23.88 -0.26 33.25
CA GLU A 276 -24.46 -1.54 33.67
C GLU A 276 -23.81 -2.08 34.96
N ALA A 277 -22.52 -1.81 35.18
CA ALA A 277 -21.79 -2.17 36.39
C ALA A 277 -22.06 -1.23 37.57
N GLY A 278 -22.75 -0.10 37.36
CA GLY A 278 -22.96 0.94 38.37
C GLY A 278 -21.70 1.76 38.66
N GLU A 279 -20.75 1.76 37.74
CA GLU A 279 -19.52 2.56 37.78
C GLU A 279 -19.74 3.87 37.02
N GLU A 280 -19.08 4.97 37.42
CA GLU A 280 -19.10 6.19 36.61
C GLU A 280 -18.22 5.97 35.37
N PRO A 281 -18.77 6.17 34.14
CA PRO A 281 -17.99 5.96 32.93
C PRO A 281 -16.85 6.97 32.85
N GLU A 282 -15.61 6.48 32.82
CA GLU A 282 -14.45 7.32 32.50
C GLU A 282 -14.51 7.70 31.02
N PRO A 283 -14.40 9.00 30.66
CA PRO A 283 -14.40 9.38 29.26
C PRO A 283 -13.12 8.87 28.60
N LEU A 284 -13.34 8.23 27.46
CA LEU A 284 -12.34 7.70 26.58
C LEU A 284 -12.41 8.53 25.28
N PRO A 285 -11.33 9.21 24.85
CA PRO A 285 -10.04 9.33 25.52
C PRO A 285 -10.10 10.16 26.82
N ALA A 286 -9.21 9.84 27.76
CA ALA A 286 -9.12 10.53 29.05
C ALA A 286 -8.52 11.96 28.96
N ALA A 287 -7.78 12.26 27.90
CA ALA A 287 -7.18 13.56 27.64
C ALA A 287 -7.15 13.84 26.13
N GLU A 288 -7.16 15.11 25.73
CA GLU A 288 -7.01 15.54 24.34
C GLU A 288 -5.68 16.25 24.11
N ILE A 289 -5.23 16.28 22.85
CA ILE A 289 -4.10 17.10 22.41
C ILE A 289 -4.66 18.42 21.87
N VAL A 290 -4.38 19.52 22.56
CA VAL A 290 -4.87 20.87 22.26
C VAL A 290 -4.06 21.52 21.15
N SER A 291 -2.73 21.37 21.16
CA SER A 291 -1.86 21.96 20.13
C SER A 291 -0.57 21.16 19.93
N VAL A 292 -0.04 21.25 18.71
CA VAL A 292 1.30 20.79 18.35
C VAL A 292 2.02 21.96 17.67
N GLU A 293 3.03 22.49 18.32
CA GLU A 293 3.74 23.69 17.88
C GLU A 293 5.21 23.37 17.59
N LEU A 294 5.74 23.99 16.54
CA LEU A 294 7.13 23.82 16.13
C LEU A 294 7.93 25.10 16.38
N GLN A 295 9.18 24.96 16.81
CA GLN A 295 10.19 26.04 16.88
C GLN A 295 11.51 25.56 16.25
N GLY A 296 12.32 26.51 15.75
CA GLY A 296 13.56 26.23 15.01
C GLY A 296 13.46 26.53 13.51
N GLY A 297 14.59 26.84 12.86
CA GLY A 297 14.61 27.25 11.45
C GLY A 297 13.99 28.63 11.20
N THR A 298 13.73 28.94 9.93
CA THR A 298 13.09 30.19 9.47
C THR A 298 11.61 29.97 9.17
N VAL A 299 10.83 31.05 9.21
CA VAL A 299 9.41 31.03 8.82
C VAL A 299 9.21 32.06 7.72
N GLU A 300 8.80 31.61 6.54
CA GLU A 300 8.47 32.46 5.39
C GLU A 300 7.05 32.10 4.93
N GLU A 301 6.20 33.12 4.79
CA GLU A 301 4.79 32.96 4.36
C GLU A 301 3.99 31.91 5.16
N GLY A 302 4.32 31.74 6.44
CA GLY A 302 3.68 30.77 7.34
C GLY A 302 4.18 29.33 7.20
N ASN A 303 5.12 29.06 6.29
CA ASN A 303 5.79 27.76 6.18
C ASN A 303 7.13 27.77 6.93
N ARG A 304 7.35 26.76 7.77
CA ARG A 304 8.62 26.61 8.51
C ARG A 304 9.63 25.87 7.65
N THR A 305 10.80 26.47 7.45
CA THR A 305 11.91 25.90 6.69
C THR A 305 13.11 25.67 7.61
N LEU A 306 13.69 24.47 7.55
CA LEU A 306 14.85 24.04 8.31
C LEU A 306 15.99 23.67 7.36
N ARG A 307 17.21 23.70 7.88
CA ARG A 307 18.41 23.18 7.22
C ARG A 307 18.92 21.93 7.95
N PRO A 308 19.57 21.00 7.24
CA PRO A 308 20.27 19.92 7.91
C PRO A 308 21.33 20.46 8.88
N GLY A 309 21.19 20.11 10.15
CA GLY A 309 21.99 20.57 11.27
C GLY A 309 21.30 21.61 12.16
N ASP A 310 20.11 22.10 11.80
CA ASP A 310 19.31 22.94 12.67
C ASP A 310 18.73 22.14 13.85
N ASP A 311 18.39 22.84 14.92
CA ASP A 311 17.61 22.27 16.03
C ASP A 311 16.11 22.43 15.76
N LEU A 312 15.34 21.39 16.07
CA LEU A 312 13.88 21.40 16.01
C LEU A 312 13.31 21.15 17.40
N THR A 313 12.39 22.01 17.83
CA THR A 313 11.62 21.83 19.06
C THR A 313 10.16 21.59 18.73
N VAL A 314 9.56 20.57 19.35
CA VAL A 314 8.15 20.22 19.21
C VAL A 314 7.47 20.30 20.57
N SER A 315 6.52 21.20 20.72
CA SER A 315 5.71 21.35 21.93
C SER A 315 4.33 20.74 21.71
N VAL A 316 3.96 19.78 22.55
CA VAL A 316 2.65 19.12 22.54
C VAL A 316 1.90 19.53 23.80
N THR A 317 0.78 20.24 23.62
CA THR A 317 -0.08 20.66 24.72
C THR A 317 -1.25 19.70 24.83
N LEU A 318 -1.50 19.19 26.03
CA LEU A 318 -2.57 18.25 26.33
C LEU A 318 -3.43 18.73 27.51
N ARG A 319 -4.70 18.32 27.53
CA ARG A 319 -5.66 18.69 28.55
C ARG A 319 -6.53 17.49 28.94
N PRO A 320 -6.78 17.23 30.24
CA PRO A 320 -7.70 16.19 30.66
C PRO A 320 -9.13 16.53 30.21
N LEU A 321 -9.89 15.52 29.78
CA LEU A 321 -11.27 15.68 29.30
C LEU A 321 -12.32 15.55 30.41
N SER A 322 -11.93 15.01 31.57
CA SER A 322 -12.77 14.94 32.77
C SER A 322 -12.16 15.73 33.92
N GLY A 323 -12.91 15.85 35.03
CA GLY A 323 -12.38 16.35 36.29
C GLY A 323 -11.53 15.32 37.05
N ALA A 324 -11.45 14.07 36.58
CA ALA A 324 -10.66 13.03 37.21
C ALA A 324 -9.19 13.11 36.73
N PRO A 325 -8.20 12.89 37.61
CA PRO A 325 -6.80 12.84 37.20
C PRO A 325 -6.53 11.69 36.22
N VAL A 326 -5.78 11.96 35.15
CA VAL A 326 -5.34 10.89 34.22
C VAL A 326 -4.03 10.30 34.72
N GLU A 327 -4.08 9.06 35.16
CA GLU A 327 -2.94 8.32 35.69
C GLU A 327 -2.10 7.64 34.60
N ASN A 328 -0.83 7.40 34.90
CA ASN A 328 0.09 6.59 34.08
C ASN A 328 0.09 6.94 32.58
N TRP A 329 0.06 8.23 32.27
CA TRP A 329 0.00 8.72 30.89
C TRP A 329 1.39 8.94 30.31
N PHE A 330 1.48 8.90 28.99
CA PHE A 330 2.65 9.32 28.23
C PHE A 330 2.23 10.07 26.96
N VAL A 331 3.10 10.97 26.51
CA VAL A 331 2.93 11.68 25.24
C VAL A 331 4.08 11.35 24.31
N GLY A 332 3.75 11.18 23.04
CA GLY A 332 4.65 10.88 21.96
C GLY A 332 4.56 11.89 20.85
N MET A 333 5.64 11.98 20.09
CA MET A 333 5.72 12.73 18.86
C MET A 333 6.47 11.93 17.81
N GLY A 334 6.16 12.17 16.56
CA GLY A 334 6.94 11.65 15.46
C GLY A 334 6.96 12.59 14.27
N VAL A 335 7.92 12.33 13.40
CA VAL A 335 8.12 13.04 12.13
C VAL A 335 7.88 12.02 11.04
N ASP A 336 6.95 12.33 10.15
CA ASP A 336 6.60 11.52 9.01
C ASP A 336 6.98 12.21 7.71
N THR A 337 7.29 11.42 6.68
CA THR A 337 7.34 11.92 5.30
C THR A 337 5.93 12.35 4.83
N PRO A 338 5.78 13.04 3.68
CA PRO A 338 4.46 13.24 3.05
C PRO A 338 3.84 11.89 2.67
N LEU A 339 4.75 10.95 2.38
CA LEU A 339 4.62 9.50 2.33
C LEU A 339 3.93 8.87 3.52
N GLY A 340 3.80 9.57 4.66
CA GLY A 340 3.39 9.11 5.99
C GLY A 340 4.28 8.01 6.59
N GLN A 341 5.50 7.85 6.07
CA GLN A 341 6.48 6.94 6.64
C GLN A 341 7.12 7.60 7.86
N VAL A 342 7.13 6.89 8.99
CA VAL A 342 7.77 7.39 10.21
C VAL A 342 9.27 7.48 9.98
N VAL A 343 9.80 8.70 10.00
CA VAL A 343 11.23 9.03 9.92
C VAL A 343 11.85 8.98 11.30
N PHE A 344 11.13 9.53 12.28
CA PHE A 344 11.53 9.58 13.67
C PHE A 344 10.30 9.48 14.56
N GLY A 345 10.42 8.86 15.73
CA GLY A 345 9.36 8.81 16.71
C GLY A 345 9.90 8.52 18.10
N THR A 346 9.44 9.29 19.08
CA THR A 346 9.76 9.08 20.49
C THR A 346 8.55 9.35 21.37
N ASN A 347 8.64 9.00 22.63
CA ASN A 347 7.66 9.36 23.64
C ASN A 347 8.32 9.52 25.01
N THR A 348 7.63 10.17 25.93
CA THR A 348 8.17 10.45 27.27
C THR A 348 8.52 9.18 28.04
N MET A 349 7.74 8.10 27.86
CA MET A 349 8.02 6.80 28.46
C MET A 349 9.35 6.18 27.97
N ARG A 350 9.61 6.19 26.66
CA ARG A 350 10.87 5.72 26.05
C ARG A 350 12.06 6.55 26.48
N LEU A 351 11.84 7.83 26.80
CA LEU A 351 12.84 8.74 27.33
C LEU A 351 13.02 8.61 28.85
N GLY A 352 12.29 7.69 29.51
CA GLY A 352 12.42 7.39 30.94
C GLY A 352 11.70 8.38 31.87
N PHE A 353 10.76 9.16 31.34
CA PHE A 353 9.93 10.04 32.16
C PHE A 353 8.70 9.30 32.67
N GLU A 354 8.47 9.41 33.98
CA GLU A 354 7.21 9.16 34.63
C GLU A 354 6.55 10.51 34.93
N HIS A 355 5.26 10.62 34.62
CA HIS A 355 4.53 11.87 34.81
C HIS A 355 3.63 11.77 36.05
N PRO A 356 3.48 12.87 36.81
CA PRO A 356 2.41 12.96 37.79
C PRO A 356 1.03 12.87 37.08
N PRO A 357 -0.03 12.58 37.84
CA PRO A 357 -1.39 12.51 37.29
C PRO A 357 -1.72 13.82 36.55
N LEU A 358 -2.24 13.72 35.33
CA LEU A 358 -2.64 14.89 34.55
C LEU A 358 -3.95 15.44 35.12
N THR A 359 -3.88 16.62 35.74
CA THR A 359 -5.03 17.29 36.38
C THR A 359 -5.38 18.62 35.71
N GLU A 360 -4.43 19.21 35.00
CA GLU A 360 -4.57 20.48 34.29
C GLU A 360 -3.90 20.43 32.92
N GLN A 361 -4.13 21.48 32.12
CA GLN A 361 -3.49 21.60 30.82
C GLN A 361 -1.97 21.67 30.98
N THR A 362 -1.26 20.76 30.30
CA THR A 362 0.19 20.58 30.43
C THR A 362 0.82 20.60 29.04
N THR A 363 1.97 21.26 28.90
CA THR A 363 2.75 21.26 27.66
C THR A 363 4.04 20.47 27.87
N ILE A 364 4.27 19.47 27.01
CA ILE A 364 5.51 18.70 26.96
C ILE A 364 6.30 19.13 25.73
N THR A 365 7.56 19.46 25.94
CA THR A 365 8.46 19.94 24.88
C THR A 365 9.55 18.91 24.59
N PHE A 366 9.62 18.49 23.32
CA PHE A 366 10.66 17.62 22.79
C PHE A 366 11.70 18.46 22.05
N SER A 367 12.97 18.30 22.40
CA SER A 367 14.09 18.95 21.72
C SER A 367 14.84 17.94 20.85
N LEU A 368 14.94 18.20 19.55
CA LEU A 368 15.66 17.40 18.58
C LEU A 368 16.84 18.24 18.05
N PRO A 369 18.01 18.15 18.70
CA PRO A 369 19.18 18.89 18.26
C PRO A 369 19.81 18.26 17.01
N ASP A 370 20.50 19.07 16.20
CA ASP A 370 21.27 18.66 15.02
C ASP A 370 20.49 17.74 14.06
N ILE A 371 19.30 18.16 13.60
CA ILE A 371 18.48 17.31 12.74
C ILE A 371 19.19 17.04 11.40
N ARG A 372 19.28 15.76 11.01
CA ARG A 372 19.90 15.36 9.74
C ARG A 372 18.90 14.85 8.73
N PHE A 373 17.67 15.37 8.74
CA PHE A 373 16.69 15.02 7.71
C PHE A 373 17.17 15.47 6.33
N GLY A 374 16.83 14.68 5.30
CA GLY A 374 17.05 15.05 3.91
C GLY A 374 16.12 16.18 3.44
N GLY A 375 16.36 16.70 2.25
CA GLY A 375 15.50 17.75 1.69
C GLY A 375 14.10 17.23 1.35
N GLY A 376 13.06 17.92 1.81
CA GLY A 376 11.67 17.50 1.61
C GLY A 376 10.71 18.15 2.60
N THR A 377 9.40 17.90 2.42
CA THR A 377 8.37 18.31 3.36
C THR A 377 8.11 17.19 4.36
N TYR A 378 7.88 17.55 5.62
CA TYR A 378 7.63 16.61 6.70
C TYR A 378 6.40 17.04 7.51
N ALA A 379 5.71 16.06 8.07
CA ALA A 379 4.61 16.26 9.00
C ALA A 379 5.02 15.81 10.40
N VAL A 380 4.59 16.56 11.42
CA VAL A 380 4.74 16.16 12.81
C VAL A 380 3.41 15.64 13.31
N HIS A 381 3.42 14.39 13.79
CA HIS A 381 2.30 13.81 14.51
C HIS A 381 2.57 13.83 16.01
N ALA A 382 1.50 13.86 16.79
CA ALA A 382 1.56 13.71 18.24
C ALA A 382 0.55 12.68 18.71
N SER A 383 0.84 12.01 19.83
CA SER A 383 -0.10 11.07 20.44
C SER A 383 -0.01 11.09 21.96
N ALA A 384 -1.12 10.89 22.66
CA ALA A 384 -1.18 10.72 24.11
C ALA A 384 -1.92 9.42 24.44
N SER A 385 -1.45 8.69 25.46
CA SER A 385 -1.97 7.38 25.84
C SER A 385 -1.69 7.05 27.31
N THR A 386 -2.40 6.08 27.89
CA THR A 386 -2.21 5.57 29.25
C THR A 386 -1.69 4.12 29.23
N LEU A 387 -0.86 3.77 30.22
CA LEU A 387 -0.36 2.41 30.41
C LEU A 387 -1.50 1.48 30.86
N GLY A 388 -1.90 0.54 30.01
CA GLY A 388 -2.86 -0.53 30.34
C GLY A 388 -4.11 -0.56 29.46
N ASN A 389 -4.63 0.61 29.06
CA ASN A 389 -5.90 0.70 28.33
C ASN A 389 -5.73 0.81 26.81
N GLY A 390 -4.50 0.85 26.30
CA GLY A 390 -4.21 0.79 24.87
C GLY A 390 -4.82 1.94 24.04
N GLU A 391 -5.30 3.00 24.69
CA GLU A 391 -6.08 4.04 24.04
C GLU A 391 -5.23 5.27 23.67
N PHE A 392 -5.52 5.86 22.52
CA PHE A 392 -4.69 6.87 21.87
C PHE A 392 -5.54 8.07 21.47
N VAL A 393 -5.23 9.26 21.99
CA VAL A 393 -5.45 10.47 21.17
C VAL A 393 -4.26 10.61 20.26
N ARG A 394 -4.50 10.72 18.96
CA ARG A 394 -3.47 11.00 17.97
C ARG A 394 -3.89 12.18 17.14
N VAL A 395 -2.97 13.12 16.97
CA VAL A 395 -3.06 14.19 15.97
C VAL A 395 -2.13 13.77 14.83
N PRO A 396 -2.67 13.27 13.71
CA PRO A 396 -1.86 12.75 12.61
C PRO A 396 -0.95 13.78 11.94
N VAL A 397 -1.44 15.01 11.84
CA VAL A 397 -0.67 16.14 11.30
C VAL A 397 -0.95 17.35 12.19
N GLY A 398 -0.14 17.50 13.22
CA GLY A 398 -0.22 18.65 14.14
C GLY A 398 0.49 19.88 13.59
N ALA A 399 1.58 19.68 12.85
CA ALA A 399 2.31 20.75 12.19
C ALA A 399 3.11 20.21 10.99
N ARG A 400 3.61 21.12 10.14
CA ARG A 400 4.47 20.79 9.00
C ARG A 400 5.71 21.67 8.98
N PHE A 401 6.79 21.12 8.42
CA PHE A 401 7.99 21.87 8.10
C PHE A 401 8.61 21.34 6.80
N THR A 402 9.47 22.14 6.19
CA THR A 402 10.24 21.76 5.00
C THR A 402 11.72 21.82 5.33
N VAL A 403 12.50 20.88 4.83
CA VAL A 403 13.96 20.90 4.91
C VAL A 403 14.50 21.32 3.55
N GLU A 404 15.39 22.32 3.54
CA GLU A 404 16.02 22.82 2.32
C GLU A 404 16.68 21.69 1.52
N ARG A 405 16.44 21.68 0.21
CA ARG A 405 16.97 20.65 -0.69
C ARG A 405 18.37 21.02 -1.16
N SER A 406 19.30 20.07 -1.08
CA SER A 406 20.61 20.19 -1.71
C SER A 406 20.58 19.57 -3.10
N ASP A 407 21.19 20.24 -4.07
CA ASP A 407 21.43 19.75 -5.43
C ASP A 407 22.46 18.61 -5.49
N LYS A 408 23.29 18.48 -4.45
CA LYS A 408 24.37 17.49 -4.38
C LYS A 408 24.00 16.20 -3.63
N ARG A 409 22.85 16.15 -2.95
CA ARG A 409 22.50 15.08 -2.00
C ARG A 409 21.03 14.74 -2.10
N VAL A 410 20.71 13.44 -2.03
CA VAL A 410 19.34 12.93 -2.07
C VAL A 410 19.21 11.81 -1.04
N GLY A 411 18.07 11.74 -0.35
CA GLY A 411 17.75 10.69 0.61
C GLY A 411 16.90 11.19 1.77
N LEU A 412 16.51 10.29 2.68
CA LEU A 412 15.80 10.64 3.93
C LEU A 412 16.71 11.27 4.98
N VAL A 413 18.02 11.07 4.87
CA VAL A 413 19.04 11.61 5.77
C VAL A 413 20.03 12.42 4.96
N SER A 414 20.36 13.62 5.45
CA SER A 414 21.42 14.47 4.91
C SER A 414 22.75 14.17 5.60
N VAL A 415 23.62 13.45 4.91
CA VAL A 415 24.99 13.16 5.34
C VAL A 415 25.97 13.94 4.46
N ALA A 416 27.02 14.49 5.05
CA ALA A 416 28.11 15.10 4.28
C ALA A 416 28.86 14.00 3.49
N ALA A 417 29.08 14.24 2.21
CA ALA A 417 29.83 13.33 1.34
C ALA A 417 30.91 14.10 0.60
N SER A 418 32.03 13.46 0.31
CA SER A 418 33.06 13.99 -0.57
C SER A 418 33.60 12.88 -1.48
N ALA A 419 34.08 13.26 -2.66
CA ALA A 419 34.70 12.37 -3.62
C ALA A 419 36.03 12.97 -4.09
N THR A 420 37.05 12.13 -4.21
CA THR A 420 38.35 12.50 -4.79
C THR A 420 38.54 11.75 -6.09
N VAL A 421 38.69 12.49 -7.19
CA VAL A 421 38.96 11.95 -8.53
C VAL A 421 40.20 12.63 -9.06
N ASP A 422 41.21 11.84 -9.45
CA ASP A 422 42.50 12.32 -9.96
C ASP A 422 43.17 13.38 -9.08
N GLY A 423 43.07 13.21 -7.74
CA GLY A 423 43.64 14.12 -6.75
C GLY A 423 42.81 15.39 -6.48
N VAL A 424 41.65 15.56 -7.13
CA VAL A 424 40.73 16.67 -6.87
C VAL A 424 39.59 16.20 -5.96
N THR A 425 39.52 16.75 -4.74
CA THR A 425 38.43 16.48 -3.79
C THR A 425 37.30 17.50 -3.93
N ARG A 426 36.05 17.03 -3.99
CA ARG A 426 34.83 17.86 -3.96
C ARG A 426 33.87 17.33 -2.89
N ALA A 427 33.15 18.24 -2.22
CA ALA A 427 32.19 17.95 -1.13
C ALA A 427 30.79 18.56 -1.40
#